data_AF-A0A9D5MGB1-F1
#
_entry.id   AF-A0A9D5MGB1-F1
#
_cell.length_a   1.000
_cell.length_b   1.000
_cell.length_c   1.000
_cell.angle_alpha   90.00
_cell.angle_beta   90.00
_cell.angle_gamma   90.00
#
_symmetry.space_group_name_H-M   'P 1'
#
loop_
_entity.id
_entity.type
_entity.pdbx_description
1 polymer ?
#
loop_
_entity_poly.entity_id
_entity_poly.type
_entity_poly.pdbx_seq_one_letter_code
_entity_poly.pdbx_strand_id
1 'polypeptide(L)'
;MFDNSTIARMQHLVSDLTDFVYEGSIEATKAPGLRVVGDAAHAVIAAESIPALARGFMRLFQELSSGKQTVDVREEARFDTVGCQIDCSRNAVMKVSSVKRYMDACCAMGMNCILLYLEDTYEVPEYPYFGYLRGRYTKEELREMDDYAASLGMELIVSMQTLAHLEQFLQWPKAAHLRDNETCLLIDEEESYAFIEAEIRALRACLRTNRLHIGMDEAHGVGLGRYLQKHGLTDRFELLARHVRRVCDICEKYGFKPMMWSDMFFRLGSKTNEYYDKESDIPQSVIDSLPNVDMVYWDYYSTDEELYDHMLTQHARMGQNTIFAGGVWTWSGFLPQVDYTWETMEPGLRMCAKHKVKTVFATMWGDDGNETNHFLALNQVALFSEFCWRGDACTREDVARTGEFVSGLAREAYDAFALFYPGAVDERPGKKLVYCDLLYPLGPKQEDVLAVLERSKKAYAILAPYYDRLDCHYARDLFAVVGMKAQILCELRERYLAGDKAYLARIANETIPLLVLAYGKLHASHKELWERDYKRNGWEVMALRYGAVIGRLVDVQDAIKRYVNGQLDTLAELDEPVMDTQRWRAMKQYSFLVSPMFEI
;
A
#
# COMPACT_ATOMS: atom_id res chain seq x y z
N MET A 1 25.52 -20.06 -19.90
CA MET A 1 25.79 -20.05 -18.45
C MET A 1 25.66 -18.62 -17.97
N PHE A 2 25.29 -18.42 -16.70
CA PHE A 2 25.45 -17.10 -16.08
C PHE A 2 26.95 -16.80 -15.96
N ASP A 3 27.35 -15.54 -16.06
CA ASP A 3 28.73 -15.17 -15.80
C ASP A 3 29.03 -15.18 -14.30
N ASN A 4 30.30 -15.39 -13.93
CA ASN A 4 30.71 -15.52 -12.53
C ASN A 4 30.39 -14.27 -11.69
N SER A 5 30.35 -13.08 -12.29
CA SER A 5 30.05 -11.85 -11.55
C SER A 5 28.56 -11.78 -11.18
N THR A 6 27.67 -12.19 -12.08
CA THR A 6 26.24 -12.32 -11.82
C THR A 6 25.97 -13.36 -10.72
N ILE A 7 26.62 -14.52 -10.78
CA ILE A 7 26.48 -15.59 -9.78
C ILE A 7 26.90 -15.09 -8.40
N ALA A 8 28.10 -14.53 -8.29
CA ALA A 8 28.63 -14.03 -7.02
C ALA A 8 27.76 -12.90 -6.44
N ARG A 9 27.25 -12.02 -7.30
CA ARG A 9 26.37 -10.94 -6.88
C ARG A 9 25.04 -11.46 -6.33
N MET A 10 24.39 -12.39 -7.01
CA MET A 10 23.10 -12.94 -6.53
C MET A 10 23.28 -13.73 -5.24
N GLN A 11 24.39 -14.48 -5.12
CA GLN A 11 24.74 -15.16 -3.88
C GLN A 11 24.92 -14.15 -2.73
N HIS A 12 25.71 -13.10 -2.94
CA HIS A 12 25.96 -12.06 -1.93
C HIS A 12 24.68 -11.31 -1.53
N LEU A 13 23.85 -10.94 -2.51
CA LEU A 13 22.56 -10.29 -2.26
C LEU A 13 21.67 -11.12 -1.33
N VAL A 14 21.53 -12.42 -1.62
CA VAL A 14 20.68 -13.31 -0.80
C VAL A 14 21.34 -13.58 0.56
N SER A 15 22.67 -13.69 0.63
CA SER A 15 23.38 -13.83 1.91
C SER A 15 23.22 -12.61 2.80
N ASP A 16 23.35 -11.40 2.27
CA ASP A 16 23.19 -10.15 3.02
C ASP A 16 21.76 -9.94 3.50
N LEU A 17 20.77 -10.41 2.73
CA LEU A 17 19.36 -10.30 3.09
C LEU A 17 18.95 -11.28 4.21
N THR A 18 19.57 -12.46 4.24
CA THR A 18 19.09 -13.60 5.05
C THR A 18 20.04 -13.98 6.18
N ASP A 19 21.17 -13.28 6.30
CA ASP A 19 22.30 -13.56 7.20
C ASP A 19 22.86 -14.99 7.08
N PHE A 20 22.58 -15.68 5.96
CA PHE A 20 23.04 -17.04 5.69
C PHE A 20 24.23 -17.05 4.72
N VAL A 21 25.35 -17.64 5.16
CA VAL A 21 26.56 -17.79 4.33
C VAL A 21 26.68 -19.24 3.87
N TYR A 22 26.69 -19.43 2.55
CA TYR A 22 26.96 -20.73 1.93
C TYR A 22 28.44 -20.85 1.55
N GLU A 23 29.15 -21.79 2.19
CA GLU A 23 30.59 -22.03 1.99
C GLU A 23 30.90 -23.06 0.89
N GLY A 24 29.88 -23.79 0.41
CA GLY A 24 30.03 -24.78 -0.64
C GLY A 24 30.30 -24.18 -2.02
N SER A 25 30.60 -25.04 -2.98
CA SER A 25 30.76 -24.65 -4.39
C SER A 25 29.41 -24.58 -5.11
N ILE A 26 29.22 -23.57 -5.97
CA ILE A 26 28.01 -23.41 -6.78
C ILE A 26 28.34 -23.43 -8.27
N GLU A 27 27.55 -24.18 -9.02
CA GLU A 27 27.47 -24.09 -10.47
C GLU A 27 26.09 -23.55 -10.88
N ALA A 28 26.06 -22.45 -11.65
CA ALA A 28 24.80 -21.88 -12.13
C ALA A 28 24.71 -21.84 -13.65
N THR A 29 23.62 -22.39 -14.20
CA THR A 29 23.39 -22.47 -15.64
C THR A 29 22.05 -21.86 -16.04
N LYS A 30 21.95 -21.41 -17.31
CA LYS A 30 20.71 -20.84 -17.84
C LYS A 30 19.85 -21.98 -18.41
N ALA A 31 18.63 -22.15 -17.91
CA ALA A 31 17.68 -23.16 -18.37
C ALA A 31 16.23 -22.69 -18.11
N PRO A 32 15.21 -23.19 -18.83
CA PRO A 32 13.81 -22.86 -18.53
C PRO A 32 13.40 -23.26 -17.12
N GLY A 33 12.60 -22.41 -16.45
CA GLY A 33 12.16 -22.60 -15.07
C GLY A 33 13.30 -22.47 -14.05
N LEU A 34 13.11 -23.08 -12.87
CA LEU A 34 14.07 -23.13 -11.78
C LEU A 34 14.30 -24.57 -11.31
N ARG A 35 15.57 -24.96 -11.17
CA ARG A 35 15.98 -26.21 -10.52
C ARG A 35 17.16 -25.96 -9.59
N VAL A 36 17.07 -26.46 -8.37
CA VAL A 36 18.13 -26.39 -7.35
C VAL A 36 18.39 -27.80 -6.84
N VAL A 37 19.61 -28.30 -7.00
CA VAL A 37 20.03 -29.61 -6.49
C VAL A 37 21.36 -29.47 -5.78
N GLY A 38 21.46 -29.89 -4.52
CA GLY A 38 22.73 -29.80 -3.81
C GLY A 38 22.66 -30.10 -2.33
N ASP A 39 23.78 -29.86 -1.65
CA ASP A 39 23.97 -29.98 -0.22
C ASP A 39 24.87 -28.84 0.29
N ALA A 40 25.37 -28.94 1.52
CA ALA A 40 26.25 -27.95 2.12
C ALA A 40 27.63 -27.81 1.44
N ALA A 41 28.08 -28.80 0.66
CA ALA A 41 29.40 -28.81 0.01
C ALA A 41 29.33 -28.40 -1.47
N HIS A 42 28.28 -28.79 -2.17
CA HIS A 42 28.10 -28.45 -3.59
C HIS A 42 26.63 -28.31 -3.97
N ALA A 43 26.33 -27.31 -4.81
CA ALA A 43 25.00 -27.11 -5.38
C ALA A 43 25.04 -26.69 -6.85
N VAL A 44 24.04 -27.15 -7.59
CA VAL A 44 23.79 -26.78 -8.98
C VAL A 44 22.44 -26.05 -9.06
N ILE A 45 22.46 -24.85 -9.62
CA ILE A 45 21.27 -24.02 -9.87
C ILE A 45 21.09 -23.86 -11.38
N ALA A 46 19.95 -24.28 -11.90
CA ALA A 46 19.54 -23.99 -13.27
C ALA A 46 18.35 -23.03 -13.25
N ALA A 47 18.48 -21.86 -13.89
CA ALA A 47 17.47 -20.80 -13.81
C ALA A 47 17.32 -20.04 -15.14
N GLU A 48 16.12 -19.52 -15.41
CA GLU A 48 15.81 -18.88 -16.69
C GLU A 48 16.22 -17.40 -16.78
N SER A 49 16.35 -16.75 -15.63
CA SER A 49 16.60 -15.32 -15.49
C SER A 49 17.45 -15.01 -14.25
N ILE A 50 17.89 -13.75 -14.11
CA ILE A 50 18.63 -13.31 -12.92
C ILE A 50 17.74 -13.37 -11.66
N PRO A 51 16.48 -12.89 -11.66
CA PRO A 51 15.59 -13.09 -10.51
C PRO A 51 15.35 -14.57 -10.17
N ALA A 52 15.18 -15.43 -11.18
CA ALA A 52 15.04 -16.88 -10.93
C ALA A 52 16.31 -17.48 -10.32
N LEU A 53 17.51 -17.00 -10.68
CA LEU A 53 18.77 -17.40 -10.07
C LEU A 53 18.85 -16.95 -8.61
N ALA A 54 18.46 -15.72 -8.29
CA ALA A 54 18.39 -15.22 -6.92
C ALA A 54 17.41 -16.07 -6.08
N ARG A 55 16.24 -16.42 -6.64
CA ARG A 55 15.32 -17.37 -6.03
C ARG A 55 15.95 -18.75 -5.80
N GLY A 56 16.78 -19.24 -6.72
CA GLY A 56 17.51 -20.49 -6.56
C GLY A 56 18.44 -20.49 -5.34
N PHE A 57 19.20 -19.40 -5.14
CA PHE A 57 20.00 -19.20 -3.93
C PHE A 57 19.12 -19.15 -2.68
N MET A 58 18.04 -18.38 -2.74
CA MET A 58 17.07 -18.25 -1.66
C MET A 58 16.49 -19.62 -1.25
N ARG A 59 16.14 -20.48 -2.21
CA ARG A 59 15.69 -21.86 -1.93
C ARG A 59 16.78 -22.72 -1.32
N LEU A 60 17.99 -22.68 -1.84
CA LEU A 60 19.11 -23.43 -1.29
C LEU A 60 19.34 -23.05 0.19
N PHE A 61 19.39 -21.75 0.48
CA PHE A 61 19.71 -21.24 1.82
C PHE A 61 18.59 -21.51 2.80
N GLN A 62 17.33 -21.31 2.40
CA GLN A 62 16.16 -21.58 3.22
C GLN A 62 16.04 -23.07 3.58
N GLU A 63 16.29 -23.97 2.64
CA GLU A 63 16.17 -25.41 2.89
C GLU A 63 17.33 -25.93 3.75
N LEU A 64 18.58 -25.49 3.52
CA LEU A 64 19.73 -25.86 4.34
C LEU A 64 19.65 -25.28 5.77
N SER A 65 19.21 -24.02 5.92
CA SER A 65 19.03 -23.39 7.23
C SER A 65 17.94 -24.07 8.06
N SER A 66 16.95 -24.69 7.41
CA SER A 66 15.93 -25.53 8.07
C SER A 66 16.46 -26.91 8.53
N GLY A 67 17.74 -27.20 8.30
CA GLY A 67 18.40 -28.44 8.72
C GLY A 67 18.35 -29.59 7.70
N LYS A 68 17.85 -29.35 6.47
CA LYS A 68 17.92 -30.36 5.42
C LYS A 68 19.37 -30.60 5.01
N GLN A 69 19.73 -31.87 4.83
CA GLN A 69 21.07 -32.25 4.37
C GLN A 69 21.22 -32.14 2.85
N THR A 70 20.12 -32.33 2.13
CA THR A 70 20.07 -32.24 0.66
C THR A 70 18.86 -31.43 0.22
N VAL A 71 19.01 -30.75 -0.90
CA VAL A 71 17.99 -29.92 -1.56
C VAL A 71 17.76 -30.47 -2.96
N ASP A 72 16.50 -30.66 -3.33
CA ASP A 72 16.05 -30.96 -4.70
C ASP A 72 14.72 -30.24 -4.91
N VAL A 73 14.79 -29.06 -5.56
CA VAL A 73 13.66 -28.18 -5.82
C VAL A 73 13.54 -27.99 -7.32
N ARG A 74 12.31 -28.09 -7.82
CA ARG A 74 11.94 -27.73 -9.19
C ARG A 74 10.69 -26.86 -9.17
N GLU A 75 10.78 -25.69 -9.78
CA GLU A 75 9.68 -24.72 -9.87
C GLU A 75 9.57 -24.18 -11.30
N GLU A 76 8.35 -23.86 -11.72
CA GLU A 76 8.05 -23.27 -13.03
C GLU A 76 7.09 -22.10 -12.78
N ALA A 77 7.41 -20.91 -13.28
CA ALA A 77 6.59 -19.73 -13.07
C ALA A 77 5.21 -19.84 -13.72
N ARG A 78 4.17 -19.31 -13.07
CA ARG A 78 2.79 -19.21 -13.56
C ARG A 78 2.49 -17.85 -14.18
N PHE A 79 3.30 -16.85 -13.86
CA PHE A 79 3.21 -15.49 -14.37
C PHE A 79 4.55 -15.11 -15.02
N ASP A 80 4.49 -14.45 -16.18
CA ASP A 80 5.67 -13.92 -16.87
C ASP A 80 6.26 -12.71 -16.12
N THR A 81 5.40 -11.93 -15.46
CA THR A 81 5.79 -10.76 -14.67
C THR A 81 5.10 -10.74 -13.33
N VAL A 82 5.89 -10.60 -12.27
CA VAL A 82 5.42 -10.45 -10.90
C VAL A 82 6.13 -9.24 -10.32
N GLY A 83 5.35 -8.24 -9.94
CA GLY A 83 5.88 -6.98 -9.41
C GLY A 83 5.27 -6.58 -8.09
N CYS A 84 5.99 -5.74 -7.35
CA CYS A 84 5.45 -5.01 -6.21
C CYS A 84 5.29 -3.53 -6.61
N GLN A 85 4.12 -2.95 -6.35
CA GLN A 85 3.89 -1.52 -6.51
C GLN A 85 3.97 -0.83 -5.15
N ILE A 86 4.87 0.14 -5.04
CA ILE A 86 5.09 0.95 -3.86
C ILE A 86 4.42 2.31 -4.06
N ASP A 87 3.53 2.69 -3.14
CA ASP A 87 2.93 4.02 -3.13
C ASP A 87 3.95 5.06 -2.66
N CYS A 88 4.22 6.03 -3.53
CA CYS A 88 5.08 7.19 -3.26
C CYS A 88 4.33 8.50 -3.46
N SER A 89 3.01 8.48 -3.29
CA SER A 89 2.11 9.62 -3.54
C SER A 89 1.27 9.97 -2.32
N ARG A 90 1.11 9.07 -1.35
CA ARG A 90 0.35 9.38 -0.12
C ARG A 90 1.25 9.88 1.01
N ASN A 91 2.14 10.82 0.67
CA ASN A 91 3.12 11.53 1.50
C ASN A 91 4.48 10.81 1.70
N ALA A 92 4.49 9.48 1.87
CA ALA A 92 5.73 8.75 2.11
C ALA A 92 6.48 8.42 0.81
N VAL A 93 7.29 9.36 0.31
CA VAL A 93 8.18 9.09 -0.83
C VAL A 93 9.38 8.26 -0.36
N MET A 94 9.53 7.03 -0.86
CA MET A 94 10.61 6.13 -0.47
C MET A 94 11.99 6.67 -0.90
N LYS A 95 13.02 6.54 -0.05
CA LYS A 95 14.38 6.91 -0.48
C LYS A 95 14.87 5.95 -1.56
N VAL A 96 15.76 6.41 -2.44
CA VAL A 96 16.42 5.55 -3.44
C VAL A 96 17.04 4.30 -2.80
N SER A 97 17.77 4.44 -1.69
CA SER A 97 18.36 3.30 -0.96
C SER A 97 17.31 2.32 -0.42
N SER A 98 16.14 2.79 -0.05
CA SER A 98 15.05 1.94 0.43
C SER A 98 14.35 1.22 -0.72
N VAL A 99 14.14 1.88 -1.87
CA VAL A 99 13.63 1.22 -3.07
C VAL A 99 14.58 0.11 -3.52
N LYS A 100 15.90 0.35 -3.47
CA LYS A 100 16.92 -0.68 -3.76
C LYS A 100 16.84 -1.87 -2.82
N ARG A 101 16.71 -1.66 -1.50
CA ARG A 101 16.50 -2.75 -0.53
C ARG A 101 15.22 -3.53 -0.80
N TYR A 102 14.15 -2.86 -1.24
CA TYR A 102 12.90 -3.52 -1.64
C TYR A 102 13.09 -4.36 -2.91
N MET A 103 13.81 -3.84 -3.90
CA MET A 103 14.21 -4.58 -5.11
C MET A 103 15.04 -5.81 -4.77
N ASP A 104 15.97 -5.72 -3.81
CA ASP A 104 16.77 -6.87 -3.37
C ASP A 104 15.88 -7.98 -2.80
N ALA A 105 14.94 -7.63 -1.92
CA ALA A 105 13.99 -8.60 -1.36
C ALA A 105 13.09 -9.22 -2.43
N CYS A 106 12.52 -8.41 -3.33
CA CYS A 106 11.72 -8.89 -4.45
C CYS A 106 12.52 -9.81 -5.40
N CYS A 107 13.76 -9.44 -5.73
CA CYS A 107 14.65 -10.25 -6.57
C CYS A 107 14.99 -11.59 -5.92
N ALA A 108 15.32 -11.60 -4.61
CA ALA A 108 15.59 -12.83 -3.85
C ALA A 108 14.37 -13.78 -3.84
N MET A 109 13.16 -13.24 -3.86
CA MET A 109 11.93 -14.02 -4.00
C MET A 109 11.67 -14.50 -5.45
N GLY A 110 12.42 -14.01 -6.43
CA GLY A 110 12.25 -14.33 -7.84
C GLY A 110 11.22 -13.46 -8.57
N MET A 111 10.83 -12.34 -7.99
CA MET A 111 10.02 -11.32 -8.66
C MET A 111 10.91 -10.50 -9.60
N ASN A 112 10.35 -10.01 -10.70
CA ASN A 112 11.11 -9.41 -11.79
C ASN A 112 10.68 -7.97 -12.12
N CYS A 113 9.84 -7.35 -11.30
CA CYS A 113 9.35 -6.01 -11.53
C CYS A 113 9.17 -5.21 -10.22
N ILE A 114 9.41 -3.91 -10.27
CA ILE A 114 8.96 -2.94 -9.28
C ILE A 114 8.18 -1.84 -10.00
N LEU A 115 7.07 -1.42 -9.40
CA LEU A 115 6.30 -0.26 -9.82
C LEU A 115 6.38 0.82 -8.76
N LEU A 116 6.60 2.06 -9.19
CA LEU A 116 6.45 3.23 -8.32
C LEU A 116 5.18 3.98 -8.70
N TYR A 117 4.26 4.11 -7.76
CA TYR A 117 3.06 4.92 -7.96
C TYR A 117 3.35 6.38 -7.58
N LEU A 118 3.34 7.25 -8.61
CA LEU A 118 3.79 8.63 -8.58
C LEU A 118 2.73 9.55 -9.23
N GLU A 119 1.82 10.09 -8.42
CA GLU A 119 0.84 11.11 -8.82
C GLU A 119 1.55 12.40 -9.22
N ASP A 120 2.24 13.03 -8.27
CA ASP A 120 2.95 14.29 -8.45
C ASP A 120 4.43 14.25 -8.00
N THR A 121 4.93 13.08 -7.62
CA THR A 121 6.21 12.91 -6.91
C THR A 121 7.39 12.59 -7.83
N TYR A 122 7.45 13.23 -8.99
CA TYR A 122 8.62 13.25 -9.89
C TYR A 122 8.78 14.62 -10.56
N GLU A 123 9.96 14.91 -11.11
CA GLU A 123 10.22 16.23 -11.71
C GLU A 123 9.67 16.37 -13.14
N VAL A 124 8.84 17.39 -13.34
CA VAL A 124 8.44 17.90 -14.67
C VAL A 124 8.96 19.34 -14.78
N PRO A 125 10.10 19.58 -15.46
CA PRO A 125 10.81 20.87 -15.42
C PRO A 125 9.97 22.10 -15.79
N GLU A 126 9.02 21.93 -16.71
CA GLU A 126 8.12 22.97 -17.20
C GLU A 126 7.03 23.36 -16.18
N TYR A 127 6.77 22.51 -15.19
CA TYR A 127 5.70 22.66 -14.20
C TYR A 127 6.27 22.64 -12.78
N PRO A 128 6.87 23.75 -12.29
CA PRO A 128 7.62 23.77 -11.02
C PRO A 128 6.79 23.47 -9.77
N TYR A 129 5.46 23.67 -9.83
CA TYR A 129 4.53 23.36 -8.73
C TYR A 129 4.19 21.87 -8.63
N PHE A 130 4.43 21.09 -9.69
CA PHE A 130 4.22 19.64 -9.70
C PHE A 130 5.22 18.97 -8.73
N GLY A 131 4.72 18.37 -7.65
CA GLY A 131 5.55 17.79 -6.59
C GLY A 131 6.27 18.79 -5.67
N TYR A 132 5.88 20.07 -5.68
CA TYR A 132 6.51 21.10 -4.85
C TYR A 132 6.33 20.79 -3.35
N LEU A 133 7.44 20.71 -2.60
CA LEU A 133 7.52 20.31 -1.17
C LEU A 133 7.05 18.87 -0.87
N ARG A 134 6.83 18.05 -1.89
CA ARG A 134 6.33 16.66 -1.75
C ARG A 134 7.44 15.61 -1.68
N GLY A 135 8.70 16.01 -1.91
CA GLY A 135 9.82 15.08 -1.98
C GLY A 135 9.94 14.38 -3.32
N ARG A 136 9.44 14.98 -4.41
CA ARG A 136 9.49 14.43 -5.78
C ARG A 136 10.88 13.87 -6.15
N TYR A 137 10.90 12.77 -6.90
CA TYR A 137 12.14 12.19 -7.40
C TYR A 137 12.77 13.07 -8.48
N THR A 138 14.08 13.26 -8.40
CA THR A 138 14.84 13.88 -9.49
C THR A 138 15.06 12.90 -10.63
N LYS A 139 15.49 13.40 -11.79
CA LYS A 139 15.87 12.56 -12.94
C LYS A 139 17.01 11.59 -12.59
N GLU A 140 17.97 12.06 -11.79
CA GLU A 140 19.11 11.26 -11.36
C GLU A 140 18.67 10.15 -10.41
N GLU A 141 17.76 10.43 -9.47
CA GLU A 141 17.22 9.41 -8.57
C GLU A 141 16.44 8.32 -9.34
N LEU A 142 15.60 8.71 -10.30
CA LEU A 142 14.86 7.74 -11.13
C LEU A 142 15.82 6.89 -11.99
N ARG A 143 16.83 7.51 -12.60
CA ARG A 143 17.86 6.78 -13.38
C ARG A 143 18.68 5.85 -12.50
N GLU A 144 19.05 6.27 -11.30
CA GLU A 144 19.78 5.43 -10.36
C GLU A 144 18.97 4.20 -9.94
N MET A 145 17.66 4.35 -9.73
CA MET A 145 16.76 3.22 -9.45
C MET A 145 16.57 2.32 -10.66
N ASP A 146 16.42 2.88 -11.86
CA ASP A 146 16.29 2.12 -13.11
C ASP A 146 17.57 1.34 -13.46
N ASP A 147 18.75 1.95 -13.26
CA ASP A 147 20.07 1.31 -13.37
C ASP A 147 20.18 0.13 -12.40
N TYR A 148 19.74 0.33 -11.16
CA TYR A 148 19.79 -0.72 -10.15
C TYR A 148 18.85 -1.88 -10.49
N ALA A 149 17.59 -1.60 -10.85
CA ALA A 149 16.63 -2.61 -11.28
C ALA A 149 17.17 -3.44 -12.46
N ALA A 150 17.68 -2.77 -13.51
CA ALA A 150 18.25 -3.43 -14.68
C ALA A 150 19.43 -4.34 -14.30
N SER A 151 20.23 -3.93 -13.33
CA SER A 151 21.37 -4.70 -12.84
C SER A 151 20.97 -5.97 -12.06
N LEU A 152 19.73 -6.03 -11.56
CA LEU A 152 19.10 -7.23 -10.97
C LEU A 152 18.30 -8.05 -12.00
N GLY A 153 18.29 -7.64 -13.27
CA GLY A 153 17.41 -8.21 -14.29
C GLY A 153 15.92 -7.95 -14.01
N MET A 154 15.62 -6.91 -13.24
CA MET A 154 14.26 -6.45 -12.94
C MET A 154 13.87 -5.27 -13.83
N GLU A 155 12.57 -5.10 -14.05
CA GLU A 155 11.98 -3.95 -14.71
C GLU A 155 11.49 -2.92 -13.68
N LEU A 156 11.88 -1.65 -13.83
CA LEU A 156 11.27 -0.52 -13.10
C LEU A 156 10.20 0.12 -13.98
N ILE A 157 8.97 0.16 -13.50
CA ILE A 157 7.83 0.81 -14.16
C ILE A 157 7.36 1.97 -13.28
N VAL A 158 6.91 3.05 -13.90
CA VAL A 158 6.21 4.14 -13.20
C VAL A 158 4.71 4.02 -13.48
N SER A 159 3.93 4.15 -12.42
CA SER A 159 2.50 4.41 -12.47
C SER A 159 2.26 5.88 -12.19
N MET A 160 1.93 6.63 -13.23
CA MET A 160 1.60 8.05 -13.18
C MET A 160 0.09 8.26 -13.27
N GLN A 161 -0.34 9.51 -13.13
CA GLN A 161 -1.73 9.91 -13.33
C GLN A 161 -1.89 10.86 -14.51
N THR A 162 -2.82 10.56 -15.41
CA THR A 162 -3.10 11.37 -16.61
C THR A 162 -4.54 11.90 -16.66
N LEU A 163 -5.30 11.72 -15.58
CA LEU A 163 -6.68 12.21 -15.49
C LEU A 163 -7.05 12.65 -14.07
N ALA A 164 -7.16 11.72 -13.11
CA ALA A 164 -7.60 11.95 -11.73
C ALA A 164 -6.45 11.77 -10.72
N HIS A 165 -6.73 11.76 -9.42
CA HIS A 165 -5.74 11.65 -8.34
C HIS A 165 -4.59 12.65 -8.43
N LEU A 166 -4.91 13.89 -8.84
CA LEU A 166 -3.96 14.98 -8.99
C LEU A 166 -4.25 16.14 -8.04
N GLU A 167 -4.99 15.91 -6.95
CA GLU A 167 -5.42 16.92 -5.97
C GLU A 167 -4.22 17.71 -5.44
N GLN A 168 -3.11 17.01 -5.17
CA GLN A 168 -1.90 17.62 -4.63
C GLN A 168 -1.27 18.64 -5.58
N PHE A 169 -1.42 18.44 -6.89
CA PHE A 169 -0.97 19.38 -7.91
C PHE A 169 -2.05 20.43 -8.24
N LEU A 170 -3.30 20.00 -8.42
CA LEU A 170 -4.42 20.84 -8.87
C LEU A 170 -4.94 21.80 -7.79
N GLN A 171 -4.57 21.62 -6.52
CA GLN A 171 -4.82 22.60 -5.46
C GLN A 171 -4.10 23.94 -5.71
N TRP A 172 -2.99 23.95 -6.46
CA TRP A 172 -2.23 25.17 -6.68
C TRP A 172 -2.97 26.11 -7.65
N PRO A 173 -3.11 27.41 -7.33
CA PRO A 173 -3.75 28.36 -8.24
C PRO A 173 -3.12 28.43 -9.63
N LYS A 174 -1.82 28.07 -9.75
CA LYS A 174 -1.11 28.01 -11.03
C LYS A 174 -1.57 26.86 -11.93
N ALA A 175 -2.12 25.78 -11.37
CA ALA A 175 -2.65 24.64 -12.11
C ALA A 175 -4.17 24.74 -12.36
N ALA A 176 -4.85 25.77 -11.83
CA ALA A 176 -6.31 25.91 -11.92
C ALA A 176 -6.86 25.92 -13.36
N HIS A 177 -6.06 26.33 -14.34
CA HIS A 177 -6.43 26.33 -15.75
C HIS A 177 -6.52 24.92 -16.36
N LEU A 178 -5.84 23.93 -15.77
CA LEU A 178 -5.84 22.53 -16.18
C LEU A 178 -7.00 21.73 -15.57
N ARG A 179 -7.77 22.33 -14.66
CA ARG A 179 -8.66 21.62 -13.75
C ARG A 179 -10.10 21.53 -14.29
N ASP A 180 -10.67 20.32 -14.27
CA ASP A 180 -12.12 20.11 -14.39
C ASP A 180 -12.82 20.25 -13.03
N ASN A 181 -12.37 19.46 -12.05
CA ASN A 181 -12.86 19.44 -10.67
C ASN A 181 -11.67 19.27 -9.70
N GLU A 182 -11.90 19.10 -8.39
CA GLU A 182 -10.80 19.07 -7.39
C GLU A 182 -9.72 18.01 -7.66
N THR A 183 -10.07 16.90 -8.30
CA THR A 183 -9.21 15.74 -8.53
C THR A 183 -8.80 15.56 -10.00
N CYS A 184 -9.62 16.03 -10.95
CA CYS A 184 -9.51 15.71 -12.37
C CYS A 184 -8.98 16.85 -13.25
N LEU A 185 -8.15 16.48 -14.24
CA LEU A 185 -7.78 17.31 -15.37
C LEU A 185 -8.95 17.59 -16.32
N LEU A 186 -8.86 18.71 -17.03
CA LEU A 186 -9.84 19.16 -18.01
C LEU A 186 -9.58 18.50 -19.37
N ILE A 187 -10.43 17.54 -19.72
CA ILE A 187 -10.40 16.81 -21.01
C ILE A 187 -10.75 17.75 -22.18
N ASP A 188 -10.25 17.43 -23.37
CA ASP A 188 -10.44 18.20 -24.62
C ASP A 188 -9.82 19.61 -24.58
N GLU A 189 -8.78 19.79 -23.75
CA GLU A 189 -7.97 21.01 -23.68
C GLU A 189 -6.51 20.74 -24.05
N GLU A 190 -5.98 21.50 -25.01
CA GLU A 190 -4.60 21.35 -25.45
C GLU A 190 -3.57 21.65 -24.34
N GLU A 191 -3.91 22.51 -23.37
CA GLU A 191 -3.04 22.77 -22.21
C GLU A 191 -2.90 21.52 -21.31
N SER A 192 -3.98 20.73 -21.14
CA SER A 192 -3.94 19.47 -20.41
C SER A 192 -3.07 18.44 -21.14
N TYR A 193 -3.20 18.34 -22.46
CA TYR A 193 -2.36 17.42 -23.25
C TYR A 193 -0.90 17.86 -23.33
N ALA A 194 -0.63 19.16 -23.34
CA ALA A 194 0.74 19.68 -23.25
C ALA A 194 1.38 19.39 -21.88
N PHE A 195 0.59 19.39 -20.81
CA PHE A 195 1.02 18.95 -19.48
C PHE A 195 1.35 17.45 -19.46
N ILE A 196 0.41 16.60 -19.90
CA ILE A 196 0.60 15.14 -19.98
C ILE A 196 1.81 14.78 -20.86
N GLU A 197 2.00 15.47 -21.98
CA GLU A 197 3.18 15.27 -22.82
C GLU A 197 4.49 15.64 -22.11
N ALA A 198 4.50 16.69 -21.29
CA ALA A 198 5.68 17.05 -20.52
C ALA A 198 6.01 16.00 -19.44
N GLU A 199 5.00 15.45 -18.77
CA GLU A 199 5.13 14.33 -17.83
C GLU A 199 5.75 13.10 -18.50
N ILE A 200 5.15 12.64 -19.60
CA ILE A 200 5.61 11.47 -20.36
C ILE A 200 7.05 11.68 -20.87
N ARG A 201 7.36 12.88 -21.38
CA ARG A 201 8.73 13.24 -21.82
C ARG A 201 9.72 13.17 -20.66
N ALA A 202 9.36 13.65 -19.47
CA ALA A 202 10.22 13.63 -18.29
C ALA A 202 10.54 12.19 -17.87
N LEU A 203 9.54 11.31 -17.84
CA LEU A 203 9.70 9.89 -17.48
C LEU A 203 10.51 9.12 -18.54
N ARG A 204 10.24 9.33 -19.84
CA ARG A 204 11.00 8.69 -20.94
C ARG A 204 12.50 8.98 -20.85
N ALA A 205 12.87 10.17 -20.40
CA ALA A 205 14.26 10.57 -20.25
C ALA A 205 14.99 9.83 -19.10
N CYS A 206 14.25 9.15 -18.22
CA CYS A 206 14.79 8.52 -17.01
C CYS A 206 14.75 6.98 -17.06
N LEU A 207 13.79 6.40 -17.77
CA LEU A 207 13.48 4.96 -17.67
C LEU A 207 13.92 4.18 -18.92
N ARG A 208 14.37 2.93 -18.72
CA ARG A 208 14.62 1.98 -19.82
C ARG A 208 13.36 1.31 -20.32
N THR A 209 12.41 1.02 -19.43
CA THR A 209 11.17 0.32 -19.77
C THR A 209 10.43 1.02 -20.92
N ASN A 210 9.68 0.24 -21.68
CA ASN A 210 8.69 0.75 -22.62
C ASN A 210 7.26 0.63 -22.07
N ARG A 211 7.06 0.23 -20.81
CA ARG A 211 5.75 0.14 -20.18
C ARG A 211 5.54 1.35 -19.28
N LEU A 212 4.34 1.93 -19.34
CA LEU A 212 3.96 3.06 -18.51
C LEU A 212 2.53 2.84 -18.03
N HIS A 213 2.31 2.90 -16.72
CA HIS A 213 0.95 2.87 -16.19
C HIS A 213 0.43 4.31 -16.11
N ILE A 214 -0.66 4.62 -16.82
CA ILE A 214 -1.16 6.00 -17.03
C ILE A 214 -2.28 6.41 -16.06
N GLY A 215 -2.67 5.52 -15.15
CA GLY A 215 -3.68 5.77 -14.12
C GLY A 215 -5.08 5.55 -14.68
N MET A 216 -5.89 6.62 -14.67
CA MET A 216 -7.28 6.69 -15.18
C MET A 216 -8.34 6.06 -14.27
N ASP A 217 -7.98 5.71 -13.04
CA ASP A 217 -8.89 5.25 -11.98
C ASP A 217 -9.73 6.38 -11.41
N GLU A 218 -10.90 6.00 -10.87
CA GLU A 218 -11.68 6.76 -9.89
C GLU A 218 -11.85 8.26 -10.19
N ALA A 219 -11.99 8.57 -11.49
CA ALA A 219 -12.25 9.90 -12.01
C ALA A 219 -13.70 10.34 -11.75
N HIS A 220 -14.07 10.37 -10.46
CA HIS A 220 -15.39 10.72 -9.98
C HIS A 220 -15.74 12.15 -10.39
N GLY A 221 -16.89 12.30 -11.04
CA GLY A 221 -17.34 13.60 -11.52
C GLY A 221 -16.60 14.13 -12.75
N VAL A 222 -15.80 13.30 -13.44
CA VAL A 222 -15.20 13.66 -14.73
C VAL A 222 -16.28 14.15 -15.70
N GLY A 223 -16.03 15.30 -16.34
CA GLY A 223 -16.94 15.93 -17.27
C GLY A 223 -18.06 16.75 -16.61
N LEU A 224 -18.20 16.72 -15.28
CA LEU A 224 -19.29 17.40 -14.55
C LEU A 224 -18.86 18.72 -13.89
N GLY A 225 -17.58 19.07 -13.96
CA GLY A 225 -17.04 20.31 -13.41
C GLY A 225 -17.01 21.45 -14.44
N ARG A 226 -15.83 22.03 -14.63
CA ARG A 226 -15.58 23.08 -15.63
C ARG A 226 -15.80 22.59 -17.06
N TYR A 227 -15.62 21.30 -17.34
CA TYR A 227 -15.94 20.71 -18.64
C TYR A 227 -17.41 20.94 -18.99
N LEU A 228 -18.34 20.59 -18.09
CA LEU A 228 -19.78 20.79 -18.28
C LEU A 228 -20.11 22.27 -18.56
N GLN A 229 -19.46 23.19 -17.86
CA GLN A 229 -19.67 24.64 -18.05
C GLN A 229 -19.20 25.12 -19.43
N LYS A 230 -18.14 24.51 -19.98
CA LYS A 230 -17.52 24.93 -21.24
C LYS A 230 -18.12 24.24 -22.46
N HIS A 231 -18.36 22.94 -22.37
CA HIS A 231 -18.69 22.06 -23.49
C HIS A 231 -20.12 21.50 -23.43
N GLY A 232 -20.81 21.66 -22.29
CA GLY A 232 -22.12 21.10 -22.06
C GLY A 232 -22.08 19.61 -21.70
N LEU A 233 -23.27 19.02 -21.52
CA LEU A 233 -23.39 17.61 -21.15
C LEU A 233 -22.91 16.72 -22.30
N THR A 234 -21.93 15.86 -22.01
CA THR A 234 -21.34 14.91 -22.96
C THR A 234 -21.44 13.50 -22.39
N ASP A 235 -21.59 12.51 -23.27
CA ASP A 235 -21.51 11.11 -22.86
C ASP A 235 -20.12 10.81 -22.27
N ARG A 236 -20.08 10.24 -21.05
CA ARG A 236 -18.82 10.03 -20.33
C ARG A 236 -18.00 8.86 -20.86
N PHE A 237 -18.63 7.86 -21.49
CA PHE A 237 -17.88 6.81 -22.18
C PHE A 237 -17.12 7.39 -23.36
N GLU A 238 -17.78 8.19 -24.20
CA GLU A 238 -17.15 8.86 -25.33
C GLU A 238 -16.05 9.83 -24.86
N LEU A 239 -16.31 10.58 -23.79
CA LEU A 239 -15.33 11.51 -23.21
C LEU A 239 -14.05 10.80 -22.76
N LEU A 240 -14.19 9.72 -21.98
CA LEU A 240 -13.04 8.93 -21.52
C LEU A 240 -12.33 8.25 -22.69
N ALA A 241 -13.05 7.65 -23.63
CA ALA A 241 -12.43 6.98 -24.78
C ALA A 241 -11.61 7.95 -25.65
N ARG A 242 -12.08 9.19 -25.85
CA ARG A 242 -11.30 10.24 -26.54
C ARG A 242 -10.05 10.61 -25.75
N HIS A 243 -10.18 10.82 -24.44
CA HIS A 243 -9.04 11.16 -23.58
C HIS A 243 -7.97 10.06 -23.58
N VAL A 244 -8.37 8.81 -23.36
CA VAL A 244 -7.47 7.65 -23.38
C VAL A 244 -6.75 7.54 -24.72
N ARG A 245 -7.44 7.75 -25.85
CA ARG A 245 -6.81 7.75 -27.17
C ARG A 245 -5.73 8.83 -27.30
N ARG A 246 -6.02 10.07 -26.87
CA ARG A 246 -5.05 11.17 -26.89
C ARG A 246 -3.82 10.87 -26.03
N VAL A 247 -4.01 10.30 -24.84
CA VAL A 247 -2.89 9.90 -23.97
C VAL A 247 -2.08 8.77 -24.59
N CYS A 248 -2.73 7.76 -25.17
CA CYS A 248 -2.07 6.66 -25.87
C CYS A 248 -1.23 7.16 -27.06
N ASP A 249 -1.77 8.08 -27.88
CA ASP A 249 -1.02 8.70 -28.99
C ASP A 249 0.26 9.39 -28.50
N ILE A 250 0.20 10.06 -27.34
CA ILE A 250 1.38 10.68 -26.71
C ILE A 250 2.35 9.60 -26.20
N CYS A 251 1.87 8.55 -25.53
CA CYS A 251 2.73 7.43 -25.12
C CYS A 251 3.48 6.83 -26.31
N GLU A 252 2.78 6.55 -27.41
CA GLU A 252 3.35 5.97 -28.63
C GLU A 252 4.41 6.88 -29.26
N LYS A 253 4.17 8.21 -29.29
CA LYS A 253 5.16 9.21 -29.74
C LYS A 253 6.50 9.11 -29.00
N TYR A 254 6.48 8.71 -27.72
CA TYR A 254 7.68 8.53 -26.89
C TYR A 254 8.09 7.05 -26.74
N GLY A 255 7.48 6.12 -27.50
CA GLY A 255 7.84 4.71 -27.48
C GLY A 255 7.40 3.95 -26.23
N PHE A 256 6.40 4.47 -25.51
CA PHE A 256 5.74 3.74 -24.41
C PHE A 256 4.54 2.94 -24.91
N LYS A 257 4.29 1.83 -24.23
CA LYS A 257 3.13 0.96 -24.29
C LYS A 257 2.33 1.21 -22.99
N PRO A 258 1.18 1.89 -23.08
CA PRO A 258 0.42 2.24 -21.89
C PRO A 258 -0.32 1.03 -21.31
N MET A 259 -0.51 1.06 -20.00
CA MET A 259 -1.50 0.27 -19.27
C MET A 259 -2.31 1.20 -18.38
N MET A 260 -3.56 0.89 -18.10
CA MET A 260 -4.44 1.74 -17.29
C MET A 260 -5.32 0.90 -16.37
N TRP A 261 -5.78 1.51 -15.28
CA TRP A 261 -6.84 0.91 -14.47
C TRP A 261 -8.13 0.80 -15.28
N SER A 262 -8.84 -0.31 -15.13
CA SER A 262 -10.02 -0.61 -15.96
C SER A 262 -11.34 -0.09 -15.38
N ASP A 263 -11.37 0.32 -14.11
CA ASP A 263 -12.59 0.48 -13.32
C ASP A 263 -13.58 1.47 -13.89
N MET A 264 -13.11 2.58 -14.46
CA MET A 264 -14.00 3.62 -14.98
C MET A 264 -14.93 3.10 -16.09
N PHE A 265 -14.49 2.15 -16.93
CA PHE A 265 -15.37 1.56 -17.95
C PHE A 265 -16.45 0.67 -17.34
N PHE A 266 -16.09 -0.14 -16.34
CA PHE A 266 -17.03 -1.01 -15.63
C PHE A 266 -18.00 -0.20 -14.77
N ARG A 267 -17.52 0.81 -14.03
CA ARG A 267 -18.37 1.72 -13.26
C ARG A 267 -19.38 2.43 -14.14
N LEU A 268 -18.99 2.93 -15.31
CA LEU A 268 -19.94 3.56 -16.24
C LEU A 268 -20.93 2.55 -16.86
N GLY A 269 -20.55 1.28 -16.98
CA GLY A 269 -21.43 0.20 -17.45
C GLY A 269 -22.41 -0.27 -16.38
N SER A 270 -22.12 -0.02 -15.10
CA SER A 270 -23.02 -0.29 -13.98
C SER A 270 -24.12 0.76 -13.86
N LYS A 271 -25.35 0.29 -13.64
CA LYS A 271 -26.51 1.17 -13.38
C LYS A 271 -26.39 1.94 -12.06
N THR A 272 -25.60 1.43 -11.13
CA THR A 272 -25.36 2.03 -9.80
C THR A 272 -23.98 2.66 -9.68
N ASN A 273 -23.19 2.68 -10.76
CA ASN A 273 -21.81 3.18 -10.77
C ASN A 273 -20.87 2.40 -9.84
N GLU A 274 -21.19 1.13 -9.57
CA GLU A 274 -20.40 0.21 -8.76
C GLU A 274 -19.42 -0.57 -9.64
N TYR A 275 -18.21 -0.80 -9.16
CA TYR A 275 -17.16 -1.43 -9.97
C TYR A 275 -17.40 -2.94 -10.19
N TYR A 276 -17.72 -3.67 -9.12
CA TYR A 276 -17.91 -5.13 -9.13
C TYR A 276 -19.35 -5.56 -9.47
N ASP A 277 -20.10 -4.69 -10.16
CA ASP A 277 -21.45 -5.00 -10.60
C ASP A 277 -21.44 -6.09 -11.68
N LYS A 278 -21.92 -7.30 -11.33
CA LYS A 278 -22.01 -8.43 -12.25
C LYS A 278 -22.99 -8.18 -13.43
N GLU A 279 -23.84 -7.15 -13.33
CA GLU A 279 -24.72 -6.69 -14.41
C GLU A 279 -24.13 -5.54 -15.25
N SER A 280 -22.91 -5.09 -14.95
CA SER A 280 -22.23 -4.05 -15.75
C SER A 280 -22.11 -4.48 -17.21
N ASP A 281 -22.58 -3.63 -18.11
CA ASP A 281 -22.50 -3.85 -19.55
C ASP A 281 -21.76 -2.70 -20.24
N ILE A 282 -20.57 -2.99 -20.77
CA ILE A 282 -19.78 -2.02 -21.53
C ILE A 282 -20.20 -2.16 -23.01
N PRO A 283 -20.77 -1.11 -23.64
CA PRO A 283 -21.24 -1.23 -25.01
C PRO A 283 -20.13 -1.65 -25.98
N GLN A 284 -20.43 -2.56 -26.92
CA GLN A 284 -19.44 -3.04 -27.91
C GLN A 284 -18.80 -1.89 -28.70
N SER A 285 -19.55 -0.83 -29.00
CA SER A 285 -19.03 0.37 -29.67
C SER A 285 -17.94 1.09 -28.86
N VAL A 286 -18.01 1.04 -27.52
CA VAL A 286 -16.97 1.58 -26.64
C VAL A 286 -15.75 0.68 -26.71
N ILE A 287 -15.92 -0.64 -26.57
CA ILE A 287 -14.83 -1.64 -26.65
C ILE A 287 -14.08 -1.52 -27.98
N ASP A 288 -14.79 -1.48 -29.10
CA ASP A 288 -14.22 -1.37 -30.45
C ASP A 288 -13.47 -0.04 -30.66
N SER A 289 -13.78 0.98 -29.86
CA SER A 289 -13.14 2.30 -29.94
C SER A 289 -11.87 2.40 -29.09
N LEU A 290 -11.62 1.46 -28.17
CA LEU A 290 -10.47 1.55 -27.28
C LEU A 290 -9.16 1.49 -28.08
N PRO A 291 -8.19 2.36 -27.79
CA PRO A 291 -6.85 2.23 -28.36
C PRO A 291 -6.16 0.96 -27.80
N ASN A 292 -4.99 0.63 -28.35
CA ASN A 292 -4.18 -0.46 -27.81
C ASN A 292 -3.60 -0.07 -26.44
N VAL A 293 -4.21 -0.56 -25.36
CA VAL A 293 -3.84 -0.27 -23.97
C VAL A 293 -4.12 -1.50 -23.11
N ASP A 294 -3.15 -1.88 -22.28
CA ASP A 294 -3.34 -2.99 -21.35
C ASP A 294 -4.32 -2.60 -20.24
N MET A 295 -5.26 -3.49 -19.91
CA MET A 295 -6.28 -3.27 -18.89
C MET A 295 -5.84 -3.89 -17.57
N VAL A 296 -5.66 -3.05 -16.56
CA VAL A 296 -5.28 -3.48 -15.22
C VAL A 296 -6.55 -3.64 -14.37
N TYR A 297 -6.95 -4.90 -14.17
CA TYR A 297 -8.00 -5.30 -13.25
C TYR A 297 -7.44 -5.21 -11.82
N TRP A 298 -7.94 -4.28 -11.02
CA TRP A 298 -7.60 -4.20 -9.60
C TRP A 298 -8.70 -4.80 -8.72
N ASP A 299 -8.30 -5.67 -7.81
CA ASP A 299 -9.20 -6.18 -6.77
C ASP A 299 -8.41 -6.54 -5.53
N TYR A 300 -8.76 -5.90 -4.43
CA TYR A 300 -8.12 -6.05 -3.14
C TYR A 300 -9.10 -6.55 -2.08
N TYR A 301 -10.38 -6.69 -2.43
CA TYR A 301 -11.48 -6.75 -1.47
C TYR A 301 -12.22 -8.08 -1.52
N SER A 302 -12.26 -8.71 -2.70
CA SER A 302 -13.03 -9.93 -2.94
C SER A 302 -12.36 -11.14 -2.31
N THR A 303 -13.15 -11.96 -1.61
CA THR A 303 -12.75 -13.29 -1.11
C THR A 303 -13.46 -14.42 -1.87
N ASP A 304 -14.18 -14.08 -2.95
CA ASP A 304 -15.03 -14.98 -3.74
C ASP A 304 -14.37 -15.29 -5.09
N GLU A 305 -13.98 -16.56 -5.29
CA GLU A 305 -13.41 -17.03 -6.56
C GLU A 305 -14.35 -16.84 -7.75
N GLU A 306 -15.67 -16.94 -7.56
CA GLU A 306 -16.64 -16.77 -8.66
C GLU A 306 -16.67 -15.32 -9.16
N LEU A 307 -16.47 -14.35 -8.25
CA LEU A 307 -16.36 -12.95 -8.63
C LEU A 307 -15.08 -12.70 -9.43
N TYR A 308 -13.93 -13.22 -8.99
CA TYR A 308 -12.68 -13.13 -9.75
C TYR A 308 -12.81 -13.77 -11.15
N ASP A 309 -13.38 -14.96 -11.25
CA ASP A 309 -13.59 -15.67 -12.52
C ASP A 309 -14.49 -14.86 -13.47
N HIS A 310 -15.56 -14.27 -12.93
CA HIS A 310 -16.45 -13.39 -13.68
C HIS A 310 -15.73 -12.14 -14.19
N MET A 311 -15.03 -11.42 -13.31
CA MET A 311 -14.34 -10.17 -13.67
C MET A 311 -13.22 -10.43 -14.68
N LEU A 312 -12.40 -11.46 -14.49
CA LEU A 312 -11.36 -11.85 -15.46
C LEU A 312 -11.96 -12.20 -16.83
N THR A 313 -13.11 -12.88 -16.84
CA THR A 313 -13.85 -13.17 -18.09
C THR A 313 -14.34 -11.88 -18.77
N GLN A 314 -14.86 -10.91 -18.02
CA GLN A 314 -15.28 -9.63 -18.63
C GLN A 314 -14.10 -8.82 -19.14
N HIS A 315 -12.97 -8.79 -18.43
CA HIS A 315 -11.76 -8.13 -18.90
C HIS A 315 -11.24 -8.76 -20.21
N ALA A 316 -11.25 -10.10 -20.31
CA ALA A 316 -10.89 -10.79 -21.54
C ALA A 316 -11.81 -10.44 -22.74
N ARG A 317 -13.09 -10.12 -22.48
CA ARG A 317 -14.03 -9.67 -23.54
C ARG A 317 -13.73 -8.28 -24.09
N MET A 318 -12.97 -7.45 -23.37
CA MET A 318 -12.54 -6.15 -23.88
C MET A 318 -11.53 -6.26 -25.03
N GLY A 319 -11.01 -7.46 -25.32
CA GLY A 319 -10.09 -7.70 -26.44
C GLY A 319 -8.67 -7.13 -26.22
N GLN A 320 -8.39 -6.61 -25.02
CA GLN A 320 -7.09 -6.09 -24.60
C GLN A 320 -6.34 -7.11 -23.74
N ASN A 321 -5.02 -6.93 -23.58
CA ASN A 321 -4.27 -7.71 -22.62
C ASN A 321 -4.72 -7.36 -21.19
N THR A 322 -5.01 -8.38 -20.37
CA THR A 322 -5.42 -8.20 -18.97
C THR A 322 -4.22 -8.38 -18.04
N ILE A 323 -4.01 -7.41 -17.18
CA ILE A 323 -3.07 -7.43 -16.06
C ILE A 323 -3.89 -7.47 -14.78
N PHE A 324 -3.45 -8.22 -13.76
CA PHE A 324 -4.08 -8.21 -12.45
C PHE A 324 -3.25 -7.41 -11.45
N ALA A 325 -3.91 -6.57 -10.66
CA ALA A 325 -3.34 -5.92 -9.49
C ALA A 325 -4.10 -6.38 -8.26
N GLY A 326 -3.44 -7.16 -7.42
CA GLY A 326 -3.91 -7.53 -6.09
C GLY A 326 -3.27 -6.65 -5.02
N GLY A 327 -3.66 -6.83 -3.77
CA GLY A 327 -3.36 -5.91 -2.68
C GLY A 327 -2.63 -6.57 -1.52
N VAL A 328 -1.47 -6.03 -1.15
CA VAL A 328 -0.84 -6.27 0.16
C VAL A 328 -1.25 -5.12 1.07
N TRP A 329 -2.18 -5.39 1.97
CA TRP A 329 -2.94 -4.36 2.68
C TRP A 329 -2.10 -3.53 3.66
N THR A 330 -1.75 -2.30 3.24
CA THR A 330 -0.99 -1.31 4.01
C THR A 330 -1.71 0.03 4.20
N TRP A 331 -2.93 0.20 3.68
CA TRP A 331 -3.65 1.48 3.67
C TRP A 331 -4.75 1.59 4.74
N SER A 332 -4.75 0.68 5.72
CA SER A 332 -5.78 0.61 6.78
C SER A 332 -5.37 1.22 8.13
N GLY A 333 -4.16 1.79 8.22
CA GLY A 333 -3.68 2.46 9.42
C GLY A 333 -2.18 2.28 9.63
N PHE A 334 -1.78 1.82 10.82
CA PHE A 334 -0.39 1.86 11.30
C PHE A 334 0.38 0.54 11.17
N LEU A 335 -0.32 -0.57 10.92
CA LEU A 335 0.20 -1.93 10.76
C LEU A 335 -0.48 -2.59 9.56
N PRO A 336 0.11 -3.62 8.91
CA PRO A 336 -0.52 -4.29 7.78
C PRO A 336 -1.72 -5.18 8.16
N GLN A 337 -2.70 -5.34 7.26
CA GLN A 337 -3.76 -6.34 7.44
C GLN A 337 -3.32 -7.71 6.92
N VAL A 338 -2.86 -8.55 7.83
CA VAL A 338 -2.29 -9.86 7.50
C VAL A 338 -3.33 -10.83 6.96
N ASP A 339 -4.39 -11.05 7.74
CA ASP A 339 -5.40 -12.05 7.40
C ASP A 339 -6.19 -11.65 6.15
N TYR A 340 -6.55 -10.37 6.02
CA TYR A 340 -7.34 -9.91 4.87
C TYR A 340 -6.56 -9.97 3.55
N THR A 341 -5.24 -9.72 3.58
CA THR A 341 -4.38 -9.93 2.40
C THR A 341 -4.42 -11.40 1.96
N TRP A 342 -4.36 -12.37 2.88
CA TRP A 342 -4.45 -13.78 2.51
C TRP A 342 -5.82 -14.12 1.90
N GLU A 343 -6.91 -13.80 2.61
CA GLU A 343 -8.27 -14.16 2.20
C GLU A 343 -8.68 -13.56 0.85
N THR A 344 -8.10 -12.44 0.46
CA THR A 344 -8.36 -11.81 -0.83
C THR A 344 -7.41 -12.31 -1.91
N MET A 345 -6.12 -12.43 -1.62
CA MET A 345 -5.11 -12.72 -2.64
C MET A 345 -4.98 -14.20 -2.99
N GLU A 346 -5.28 -15.12 -2.06
CA GLU A 346 -5.27 -16.55 -2.34
C GLU A 346 -6.25 -16.90 -3.49
N PRO A 347 -7.56 -16.58 -3.40
CA PRO A 347 -8.49 -16.86 -4.50
C PRO A 347 -8.18 -16.04 -5.77
N GLY A 348 -7.77 -14.77 -5.63
CA GLY A 348 -7.47 -13.90 -6.76
C GLY A 348 -6.31 -14.41 -7.61
N LEU A 349 -5.18 -14.77 -7.00
CA LEU A 349 -4.01 -15.29 -7.72
C LEU A 349 -4.25 -16.69 -8.29
N ARG A 350 -5.04 -17.53 -7.60
CA ARG A 350 -5.49 -18.82 -8.13
C ARG A 350 -6.26 -18.64 -9.43
N MET A 351 -7.24 -17.72 -9.45
CA MET A 351 -8.01 -17.42 -10.65
C MET A 351 -7.15 -16.78 -11.75
N CYS A 352 -6.20 -15.91 -11.41
CA CYS A 352 -5.24 -15.38 -12.38
C CYS A 352 -4.46 -16.49 -13.10
N ALA A 353 -3.96 -17.48 -12.36
CA ALA A 353 -3.24 -18.62 -12.95
C ALA A 353 -4.17 -19.46 -13.86
N LYS A 354 -5.41 -19.72 -13.43
CA LYS A 354 -6.43 -20.44 -14.21
C LYS A 354 -6.77 -19.73 -15.53
N HIS A 355 -6.90 -18.41 -15.49
CA HIS A 355 -7.17 -17.55 -16.66
C HIS A 355 -5.91 -17.24 -17.49
N LYS A 356 -4.74 -17.74 -17.08
CA LYS A 356 -3.45 -17.52 -17.75
C LYS A 356 -3.10 -16.04 -17.87
N VAL A 357 -3.46 -15.26 -16.85
CA VAL A 357 -2.97 -13.89 -16.68
C VAL A 357 -1.44 -13.93 -16.66
N LYS A 358 -0.78 -13.03 -17.38
CA LYS A 358 0.69 -13.05 -17.52
C LYS A 358 1.39 -12.14 -16.54
N THR A 359 0.72 -11.07 -16.11
CA THR A 359 1.30 -10.06 -15.22
C THR A 359 0.43 -9.89 -14.00
N VAL A 360 1.04 -10.00 -12.83
CA VAL A 360 0.40 -9.71 -11.55
C VAL A 360 1.23 -8.70 -10.75
N PHE A 361 0.54 -7.74 -10.12
CA PHE A 361 1.16 -6.75 -9.24
C PHE A 361 0.61 -6.86 -7.83
N ALA A 362 1.51 -6.84 -6.85
CA ALA A 362 1.20 -6.67 -5.43
C ALA A 362 1.20 -5.18 -5.12
N THR A 363 0.04 -4.53 -5.07
CA THR A 363 -0.05 -3.12 -4.73
C THR A 363 -0.01 -2.92 -3.22
N MET A 364 0.73 -1.90 -2.82
CA MET A 364 0.87 -1.47 -1.43
C MET A 364 0.51 0.00 -1.35
N TRP A 365 -0.78 0.27 -1.20
CA TRP A 365 -1.28 1.65 -1.08
C TRP A 365 -0.96 2.26 0.28
N GLY A 366 -0.89 3.58 0.30
CA GLY A 366 -0.55 4.39 1.46
C GLY A 366 -1.67 5.30 1.94
N ASP A 367 -2.95 4.98 1.72
CA ASP A 367 -4.07 5.93 1.89
C ASP A 367 -4.05 6.70 3.21
N ASP A 368 -4.47 7.96 3.12
CA ASP A 368 -4.57 8.87 4.26
C ASP A 368 -3.25 8.99 5.05
N GLY A 369 -2.13 9.24 4.38
CA GLY A 369 -0.89 9.65 5.05
C GLY A 369 0.24 8.65 5.12
N ASN A 370 0.07 7.45 4.55
CA ASN A 370 1.02 6.34 4.57
C ASN A 370 1.50 6.03 6.00
N GLU A 371 0.55 5.78 6.88
CA GLU A 371 0.78 5.48 8.30
C GLU A 371 1.41 4.09 8.53
N THR A 372 1.22 3.15 7.60
CA THR A 372 1.90 1.84 7.63
C THR A 372 3.17 1.94 6.82
N ASN A 373 4.30 1.60 7.43
CA ASN A 373 5.54 1.50 6.69
C ASN A 373 5.54 0.25 5.78
N HIS A 374 5.86 0.41 4.50
CA HIS A 374 5.85 -0.68 3.50
C HIS A 374 6.72 -1.89 3.89
N PHE A 375 7.80 -1.69 4.65
CA PHE A 375 8.64 -2.80 5.11
C PHE A 375 7.97 -3.67 6.19
N LEU A 376 6.95 -3.15 6.90
CA LEU A 376 6.19 -3.94 7.87
C LEU A 376 5.37 -5.04 7.20
N ALA A 377 5.07 -4.88 5.91
CA ALA A 377 4.28 -5.82 5.12
C ALA A 377 5.13 -6.67 4.15
N LEU A 378 6.46 -6.56 4.19
CA LEU A 378 7.36 -7.28 3.28
C LEU A 378 7.13 -8.80 3.31
N ASN A 379 6.76 -9.35 4.47
CA ASN A 379 6.38 -10.75 4.65
C ASN A 379 5.23 -11.21 3.74
N GLN A 380 4.30 -10.32 3.40
CA GLN A 380 3.14 -10.65 2.57
C GLN A 380 3.44 -10.60 1.09
N VAL A 381 4.47 -9.86 0.68
CA VAL A 381 4.90 -9.82 -0.72
C VAL A 381 5.31 -11.21 -1.20
N ALA A 382 5.80 -12.06 -0.28
CA ALA A 382 6.07 -13.47 -0.54
C ALA A 382 4.86 -14.23 -1.09
N LEU A 383 3.63 -13.81 -0.81
CA LEU A 383 2.41 -14.43 -1.32
C LEU A 383 2.40 -14.45 -2.86
N PHE A 384 2.69 -13.32 -3.49
CA PHE A 384 2.71 -13.21 -4.96
C PHE A 384 3.84 -14.01 -5.58
N SER A 385 5.00 -14.03 -4.93
CA SER A 385 6.14 -14.85 -5.32
C SER A 385 5.80 -16.34 -5.25
N GLU A 386 5.31 -16.83 -4.11
CA GLU A 386 5.05 -18.26 -3.92
C GLU A 386 3.92 -18.76 -4.83
N PHE A 387 2.87 -17.97 -5.04
CA PHE A 387 1.83 -18.30 -6.04
C PHE A 387 2.38 -18.33 -7.46
N CYS A 388 3.31 -17.44 -7.83
CA CYS A 388 3.96 -17.49 -9.12
C CYS A 388 4.69 -18.81 -9.34
N TRP A 389 5.47 -19.26 -8.37
CA TRP A 389 6.38 -20.40 -8.59
C TRP A 389 5.76 -21.76 -8.23
N ARG A 390 4.72 -21.78 -7.39
CA ARG A 390 4.04 -23.01 -6.94
C ARG A 390 2.64 -23.18 -7.54
N GLY A 391 1.97 -22.11 -7.95
CA GLY A 391 0.58 -22.15 -8.40
C GLY A 391 -0.35 -22.73 -7.33
N ASP A 392 -1.26 -23.62 -7.73
CA ASP A 392 -2.25 -24.24 -6.84
C ASP A 392 -1.69 -25.00 -5.64
N ALA A 393 -0.41 -25.38 -5.67
CA ALA A 393 0.27 -26.05 -4.57
C ALA A 393 0.79 -25.08 -3.48
N CYS A 394 0.67 -23.76 -3.69
CA CYS A 394 1.09 -22.76 -2.72
C CYS A 394 0.25 -22.84 -1.45
N THR A 395 0.91 -22.92 -0.29
CA THR A 395 0.25 -22.92 1.02
C THR A 395 0.57 -21.66 1.81
N ARG A 396 -0.24 -21.34 2.81
CA ARG A 396 0.04 -20.24 3.76
C ARG A 396 1.36 -20.43 4.50
N GLU A 397 1.76 -21.68 4.71
CA GLU A 397 3.05 -22.02 5.32
C GLU A 397 4.24 -21.68 4.41
N ASP A 398 4.13 -21.97 3.11
CA ASP A 398 5.18 -21.62 2.14
C ASP A 398 5.42 -20.10 2.11
N VAL A 399 4.32 -19.32 2.14
CA VAL A 399 4.35 -17.86 2.20
C VAL A 399 4.98 -17.38 3.49
N ALA A 400 4.53 -17.89 4.65
CA ALA A 400 5.06 -17.49 5.96
C ALA A 400 6.57 -17.77 6.07
N ARG A 401 7.00 -18.98 5.68
CA ARG A 401 8.41 -19.40 5.71
C ARG A 401 9.30 -18.54 4.79
N THR A 402 8.77 -18.15 3.63
CA THR A 402 9.49 -17.28 2.69
C THR A 402 9.55 -15.84 3.19
N GLY A 403 8.44 -15.32 3.71
CA GLY A 403 8.40 -14.00 4.32
C GLY A 403 9.38 -13.87 5.49
N GLU A 404 9.30 -14.76 6.47
CA GLU A 404 10.17 -14.76 7.65
C GLU A 404 11.66 -14.75 7.27
N PHE A 405 12.06 -15.57 6.30
CA PHE A 405 13.45 -15.64 5.87
C PHE A 405 13.92 -14.37 5.15
N VAL A 406 13.05 -13.70 4.40
CA VAL A 406 13.37 -12.48 3.64
C VAL A 406 13.35 -11.23 4.53
N SER A 407 12.50 -11.17 5.55
CA SER A 407 12.39 -10.01 6.46
C SER A 407 13.22 -10.14 7.74
N GLY A 408 13.62 -11.37 8.09
CA GLY A 408 14.14 -11.74 9.39
C GLY A 408 13.13 -11.56 10.54
N LEU A 409 11.85 -11.31 10.25
CA LEU A 409 10.80 -11.14 11.25
C LEU A 409 10.09 -12.48 11.50
N ALA A 410 10.27 -13.01 12.71
CA ALA A 410 9.62 -14.25 13.14
C ALA A 410 8.11 -14.21 12.91
N ARG A 411 7.55 -15.35 12.50
CA ARG A 411 6.12 -15.47 12.19
C ARG A 411 5.23 -14.99 13.33
N GLU A 412 5.53 -15.36 14.58
CA GLU A 412 4.69 -15.00 15.72
C GLU A 412 4.65 -13.47 15.94
N ALA A 413 5.79 -12.80 15.75
CA ALA A 413 5.87 -11.34 15.85
C ALA A 413 5.06 -10.67 14.73
N TYR A 414 5.14 -11.24 13.53
CA TYR A 414 4.37 -10.77 12.39
C TYR A 414 2.84 -11.00 12.56
N ASP A 415 2.44 -12.17 13.04
CA ASP A 415 1.04 -12.50 13.36
C ASP A 415 0.50 -11.58 14.48
N ALA A 416 1.37 -11.09 15.38
CA ALA A 416 0.97 -10.09 16.37
C ALA A 416 0.59 -8.74 15.74
N PHE A 417 1.14 -8.37 14.58
CA PHE A 417 0.72 -7.15 13.87
C PHE A 417 -0.73 -7.25 13.39
N ALA A 418 -1.17 -8.44 12.98
CA ALA A 418 -2.55 -8.73 12.56
C ALA A 418 -3.58 -8.38 13.64
N LEU A 419 -3.20 -8.49 14.92
CA LEU A 419 -4.08 -8.21 16.06
C LEU A 419 -4.52 -6.75 16.15
N PHE A 420 -3.93 -5.84 15.37
CA PHE A 420 -4.44 -4.47 15.23
C PHE A 420 -5.83 -4.43 14.57
N TYR A 421 -6.18 -5.47 13.81
CA TYR A 421 -7.44 -5.62 13.06
C TYR A 421 -8.30 -6.78 13.61
N PRO A 422 -9.63 -6.74 13.45
CA PRO A 422 -10.54 -7.77 13.95
C PRO A 422 -10.63 -8.99 13.00
N GLY A 423 -9.49 -9.42 12.43
CA GLY A 423 -9.41 -10.51 11.45
C GLY A 423 -9.44 -10.02 10.01
N ALA A 424 -9.97 -10.85 9.11
CA ALA A 424 -9.97 -10.62 7.66
C ALA A 424 -11.17 -9.78 7.18
N VAL A 425 -11.31 -8.58 7.74
CA VAL A 425 -12.36 -7.62 7.37
C VAL A 425 -11.78 -6.22 7.30
N ASP A 426 -12.29 -5.38 6.39
CA ASP A 426 -11.88 -3.97 6.32
C ASP A 426 -12.50 -3.11 7.44
N GLU A 427 -12.11 -3.42 8.68
CA GLU A 427 -12.44 -2.64 9.86
C GLU A 427 -11.18 -2.15 10.55
N ARG A 428 -11.17 -0.87 10.93
CA ARG A 428 -9.95 -0.17 11.38
C ARG A 428 -10.05 0.37 12.81
N PRO A 429 -10.50 -0.44 13.81
CA PRO A 429 -10.74 0.07 15.16
C PRO A 429 -9.46 0.55 15.86
N GLY A 430 -8.31 -0.05 15.55
CA GLY A 430 -7.00 0.41 16.03
C GLY A 430 -6.68 1.84 15.58
N LYS A 431 -6.77 2.13 14.27
CA LYS A 431 -6.55 3.48 13.72
C LYS A 431 -7.50 4.50 14.34
N LYS A 432 -8.80 4.15 14.42
CA LYS A 432 -9.82 5.00 15.06
C LYS A 432 -9.42 5.35 16.49
N LEU A 433 -8.97 4.37 17.28
CA LEU A 433 -8.52 4.60 18.64
C LEU A 433 -7.25 5.45 18.72
N VAL A 434 -6.29 5.31 17.80
CA VAL A 434 -5.11 6.19 17.79
C VAL A 434 -5.50 7.67 17.65
N TYR A 435 -6.57 7.98 16.91
CA TYR A 435 -6.95 9.37 16.64
C TYR A 435 -8.13 9.92 17.44
N CYS A 436 -8.98 9.06 18.03
CA CYS A 436 -10.20 9.53 18.68
C CYS A 436 -9.90 10.44 19.88
N ASP A 437 -10.74 11.44 20.11
CA ASP A 437 -10.71 12.23 21.34
C ASP A 437 -11.31 11.45 22.52
N LEU A 438 -10.98 11.83 23.77
CA LEU A 438 -11.53 11.17 24.96
C LEU A 438 -12.92 11.70 25.36
N LEU A 439 -13.20 12.99 25.10
CA LEU A 439 -14.50 13.62 25.35
C LEU A 439 -15.39 13.57 24.11
N TYR A 440 -14.80 13.54 22.91
CA TYR A 440 -15.50 13.28 21.64
C TYR A 440 -15.09 11.92 21.05
N PRO A 441 -15.48 10.77 21.65
CA PRO A 441 -15.09 9.44 21.20
C PRO A 441 -15.89 8.98 19.98
N LEU A 442 -15.94 9.82 18.95
CA LEU A 442 -16.51 9.48 17.66
C LEU A 442 -15.70 8.31 17.06
N GLY A 443 -16.32 7.42 16.28
CA GLY A 443 -15.61 6.39 15.50
C GLY A 443 -15.64 4.96 16.05
N PRO A 444 -15.03 4.63 17.21
CA PRO A 444 -14.99 3.27 17.74
C PRO A 444 -16.31 2.94 18.46
N LYS A 445 -16.88 1.76 18.17
CA LYS A 445 -18.03 1.25 18.93
C LYS A 445 -17.55 0.64 20.25
N GLN A 446 -18.40 0.62 21.27
CA GLN A 446 -18.02 0.10 22.59
C GLN A 446 -17.53 -1.36 22.54
N GLU A 447 -18.16 -2.20 21.72
CA GLU A 447 -17.74 -3.58 21.44
C GLU A 447 -16.34 -3.65 20.82
N ASP A 448 -16.03 -2.76 19.88
CA ASP A 448 -14.70 -2.64 19.27
C ASP A 448 -13.64 -2.30 20.31
N VAL A 449 -13.95 -1.37 21.23
CA VAL A 449 -13.01 -0.90 22.25
C VAL A 449 -12.56 -2.05 23.16
N LEU A 450 -13.50 -2.86 23.65
CA LEU A 450 -13.20 -4.03 24.48
C LEU A 450 -12.37 -5.07 23.71
N ALA A 451 -12.75 -5.35 22.46
CA ALA A 451 -12.04 -6.29 21.61
C ALA A 451 -10.60 -5.82 21.31
N VAL A 452 -10.38 -4.52 21.09
CA VAL A 452 -9.04 -3.96 20.89
C VAL A 452 -8.20 -4.06 22.16
N LEU A 453 -8.77 -3.83 23.34
CA LEU A 453 -8.03 -3.95 24.61
C LEU A 453 -7.46 -5.36 24.80
N GLU A 454 -8.26 -6.40 24.56
CA GLU A 454 -7.81 -7.79 24.69
C GLU A 454 -6.77 -8.16 23.63
N ARG A 455 -6.99 -7.75 22.37
CA ARG A 455 -6.01 -7.95 21.28
C ARG A 455 -4.68 -7.25 21.58
N SER A 456 -4.71 -6.04 22.14
CA SER A 456 -3.51 -5.28 22.50
C SER A 456 -2.69 -5.98 23.59
N LYS A 457 -3.35 -6.55 24.62
CA LYS A 457 -2.67 -7.34 25.65
C LYS A 457 -1.99 -8.58 25.06
N LYS A 458 -2.67 -9.29 24.16
CA LYS A 458 -2.12 -10.47 23.47
C LYS A 458 -0.92 -10.09 22.61
N ALA A 459 -1.01 -9.02 21.83
CA ALA A 459 0.10 -8.54 21.01
C ALA A 459 1.33 -8.18 21.86
N TYR A 460 1.12 -7.50 22.99
CA TYR A 460 2.21 -7.14 23.91
C TYR A 460 2.96 -8.37 24.46
N ALA A 461 2.24 -9.44 24.77
CA ALA A 461 2.84 -10.68 25.26
C ALA A 461 3.66 -11.38 24.16
N ILE A 462 3.15 -11.41 22.93
CA ILE A 462 3.81 -12.07 21.79
C ILE A 462 5.06 -11.29 21.35
N LEU A 463 4.99 -9.96 21.31
CA LEU A 463 6.09 -9.13 20.81
C LEU A 463 7.25 -8.97 21.81
N ALA A 464 7.06 -9.33 23.08
CA ALA A 464 8.05 -9.12 24.14
C ALA A 464 9.46 -9.65 23.85
N PRO A 465 9.65 -10.84 23.24
CA PRO A 465 10.98 -11.34 22.88
C PRO A 465 11.66 -10.58 21.73
N TYR A 466 10.93 -9.74 21.00
CA TYR A 466 11.37 -9.16 19.73
C TYR A 466 11.57 -7.64 19.78
N TYR A 467 11.47 -7.01 20.96
CA TYR A 467 11.54 -5.55 21.10
C TYR A 467 12.89 -4.91 20.74
N ASP A 468 13.95 -5.70 20.56
CA ASP A 468 15.23 -5.18 20.05
C ASP A 468 15.15 -4.79 18.58
N ARG A 469 14.17 -5.32 17.82
CA ARG A 469 13.90 -4.89 16.45
C ARG A 469 13.02 -3.63 16.45
N LEU A 470 13.37 -2.67 15.59
CA LEU A 470 12.67 -1.39 15.49
C LEU A 470 11.18 -1.52 15.07
N ASP A 471 10.86 -2.46 14.20
CA ASP A 471 9.49 -2.77 13.76
C ASP A 471 8.61 -3.26 14.93
N CYS A 472 9.10 -4.22 15.72
CA CYS A 472 8.44 -4.72 16.92
C CYS A 472 8.38 -3.70 18.06
N HIS A 473 9.42 -2.88 18.22
CA HIS A 473 9.44 -1.76 19.17
C HIS A 473 8.35 -0.74 18.82
N TYR A 474 8.23 -0.35 17.56
CA TYR A 474 7.17 0.54 17.09
C TYR A 474 5.77 -0.07 17.33
N ALA A 475 5.56 -1.34 16.97
CA ALA A 475 4.28 -2.02 17.20
C ALA A 475 3.91 -2.08 18.69
N ARG A 476 4.89 -2.28 19.59
CA ARG A 476 4.69 -2.20 21.04
C ARG A 476 4.15 -0.85 21.46
N ASP A 477 4.79 0.23 21.03
CA ASP A 477 4.40 1.59 21.41
C ASP A 477 3.00 1.93 20.90
N LEU A 478 2.66 1.44 19.70
CA LEU A 478 1.33 1.53 19.13
C LEU A 478 0.31 0.81 20.01
N PHE A 479 0.49 -0.49 20.29
CA PHE A 479 -0.43 -1.26 21.12
C PHE A 479 -0.55 -0.71 22.55
N ALA A 480 0.51 -0.11 23.09
CA ALA A 480 0.45 0.58 24.38
C ALA A 480 -0.51 1.78 24.33
N VAL A 481 -0.40 2.65 23.32
CA VAL A 481 -1.32 3.79 23.12
C VAL A 481 -2.76 3.32 22.95
N VAL A 482 -2.98 2.34 22.07
CA VAL A 482 -4.33 1.89 21.73
C VAL A 482 -4.99 1.18 22.91
N GLY A 483 -4.24 0.35 23.64
CA GLY A 483 -4.71 -0.32 24.86
C GLY A 483 -5.04 0.67 25.98
N MET A 484 -4.21 1.69 26.21
CA MET A 484 -4.48 2.73 27.21
C MET A 484 -5.73 3.55 26.85
N LYS A 485 -5.88 3.96 25.59
CA LYS A 485 -7.09 4.67 25.15
C LYS A 485 -8.33 3.80 25.27
N ALA A 486 -8.25 2.53 24.89
CA ALA A 486 -9.37 1.62 25.00
C ALA A 486 -9.82 1.46 26.46
N GLN A 487 -8.87 1.29 27.39
CA GLN A 487 -9.16 1.19 28.82
C GLN A 487 -9.87 2.44 29.36
N ILE A 488 -9.45 3.65 28.95
CA ILE A 488 -10.11 4.89 29.38
C ILE A 488 -11.54 4.96 28.83
N LEU A 489 -11.72 4.71 27.52
CA LEU A 489 -13.01 4.85 26.85
C LEU A 489 -14.06 3.84 27.31
N CYS A 490 -13.65 2.66 27.79
CA CYS A 490 -14.57 1.69 28.39
C CYS A 490 -15.28 2.22 29.65
N GLU A 491 -14.63 3.10 30.42
CA GLU A 491 -15.09 3.45 31.76
C GLU A 491 -15.42 4.94 31.92
N LEU A 492 -14.79 5.84 31.16
CA LEU A 492 -14.81 7.29 31.42
C LEU A 492 -16.22 7.86 31.56
N ARG A 493 -17.10 7.61 30.59
CA ARG A 493 -18.47 8.15 30.59
C ARG A 493 -19.31 7.55 31.70
N GLU A 494 -19.26 6.22 31.88
CA GLU A 494 -20.03 5.54 32.92
C GLU A 494 -19.66 6.04 34.32
N ARG A 495 -18.35 6.15 34.60
CA ARG A 495 -17.81 6.66 35.86
C ARG A 495 -18.15 8.12 36.09
N TYR A 496 -18.12 8.94 35.04
CA TYR A 496 -18.55 10.33 35.09
C TYR A 496 -20.04 10.45 35.47
N LEU A 497 -20.93 9.71 34.79
CA LEU A 497 -22.37 9.71 35.08
C LEU A 497 -22.71 9.17 36.47
N ALA A 498 -21.89 8.26 37.00
CA ALA A 498 -21.99 7.76 38.36
C ALA A 498 -21.46 8.75 39.43
N GLY A 499 -20.88 9.89 39.01
CA GLY A 499 -20.33 10.90 39.91
C GLY A 499 -18.99 10.50 40.56
N ASP A 500 -18.25 9.56 39.97
CA ASP A 500 -16.99 9.03 40.52
C ASP A 500 -15.82 10.03 40.32
N LYS A 501 -15.81 11.09 41.14
CA LYS A 501 -14.76 12.12 41.10
C LYS A 501 -13.37 11.58 41.46
N ALA A 502 -13.29 10.48 42.22
CA ALA A 502 -12.01 9.85 42.55
C ALA A 502 -11.37 9.20 41.31
N TYR A 503 -12.17 8.47 40.53
CA TYR A 503 -11.75 7.95 39.24
C TYR A 503 -11.29 9.07 38.29
N LEU A 504 -12.10 10.12 38.15
CA LEU A 504 -11.79 11.25 37.26
C LEU A 504 -10.50 11.98 37.68
N ALA A 505 -10.29 12.18 38.97
CA ALA A 505 -9.05 12.74 39.50
C ALA A 505 -7.83 11.87 39.15
N ARG A 506 -7.94 10.55 39.27
CA ARG A 506 -6.87 9.61 38.89
C ARG A 506 -6.58 9.65 37.39
N ILE A 507 -7.63 9.63 36.56
CA ILE A 507 -7.48 9.75 35.10
C ILE A 507 -6.74 11.03 34.74
N ALA A 508 -7.12 12.16 35.31
CA ALA A 508 -6.52 13.44 34.98
C ALA A 508 -5.12 13.64 35.56
N ASN A 509 -4.81 13.09 36.74
CA ASN A 509 -3.51 13.30 37.40
C ASN A 509 -2.46 12.25 37.04
N GLU A 510 -2.86 11.05 36.64
CA GLU A 510 -1.95 9.93 36.42
C GLU A 510 -2.09 9.35 35.00
N THR A 511 -3.30 8.93 34.62
CA THR A 511 -3.50 8.13 33.39
C THR A 511 -3.28 8.94 32.11
N ILE A 512 -3.87 10.14 31.99
CA ILE A 512 -3.68 11.00 30.82
C ILE A 512 -2.22 11.43 30.65
N PRO A 513 -1.48 11.87 31.71
CA PRO A 513 -0.04 12.11 31.60
C PRO A 513 0.76 10.92 31.08
N LEU A 514 0.47 9.70 31.56
CA LEU A 514 1.12 8.49 31.04
C LEU A 514 0.76 8.23 29.57
N LEU A 515 -0.47 8.49 29.17
CA LEU A 515 -0.89 8.36 27.78
C LEU A 515 -0.16 9.35 26.87
N VAL A 516 0.01 10.60 27.30
CA VAL A 516 0.81 11.60 26.58
C VAL A 516 2.26 11.14 26.41
N LEU A 517 2.86 10.55 27.45
CA LEU A 517 4.19 9.95 27.36
C LEU A 517 4.24 8.78 26.38
N ALA A 518 3.20 7.93 26.36
CA ALA A 518 3.10 6.81 25.41
C ALA A 518 3.02 7.31 23.96
N TYR A 519 2.24 8.37 23.69
CA TYR A 519 2.22 9.04 22.39
C TYR A 519 3.58 9.61 22.00
N GLY A 520 4.32 10.19 22.94
CA GLY A 520 5.67 10.67 22.69
C GLY A 520 6.63 9.57 22.23
N LYS A 521 6.51 8.36 22.81
CA LYS A 521 7.28 7.18 22.39
C LYS A 521 6.87 6.69 21.01
N LEU A 522 5.56 6.52 20.77
CA LEU A 522 5.02 6.13 19.46
C LEU A 522 5.43 7.12 18.36
N HIS A 523 5.34 8.42 18.62
CA HIS A 523 5.81 9.45 17.70
C HIS A 523 7.31 9.27 17.38
N ALA A 524 8.14 9.02 18.38
CA ALA A 524 9.58 8.86 18.20
C ALA A 524 9.92 7.60 17.36
N SER A 525 9.35 6.44 17.70
CA SER A 525 9.60 5.19 16.97
C SER A 525 9.02 5.22 15.55
N HIS A 526 7.85 5.83 15.35
CA HIS A 526 7.31 6.05 14.00
C HIS A 526 8.20 7.01 13.19
N LYS A 527 8.70 8.09 13.81
CA LYS A 527 9.61 9.02 13.13
C LYS A 527 10.90 8.34 12.70
N GLU A 528 11.44 7.47 13.54
CA GLU A 528 12.65 6.70 13.23
C GLU A 528 12.41 5.76 12.03
N LEU A 529 11.29 5.03 12.00
CA LEU A 529 10.90 4.23 10.84
C LEU A 529 10.74 5.10 9.57
N TRP A 530 10.10 6.26 9.69
CA TRP A 530 9.91 7.16 8.56
C TRP A 530 11.25 7.68 8.03
N GLU A 531 12.10 8.21 8.91
CA GLU A 531 13.39 8.77 8.53
C GLU A 531 14.40 7.70 8.12
N ARG A 532 14.18 6.42 8.45
CA ARG A 532 14.93 5.30 7.87
C ARG A 532 14.57 5.13 6.40
N ASP A 533 13.28 4.97 6.11
CA ASP A 533 12.82 4.42 4.83
C ASP A 533 12.39 5.47 3.79
N TYR A 534 11.87 6.61 4.23
CA TYR A 534 11.27 7.65 3.39
C TYR A 534 12.07 8.95 3.39
N LYS A 535 11.88 9.77 2.35
CA LYS A 535 12.30 11.17 2.36
C LYS A 535 11.60 11.90 3.51
N ARG A 536 12.19 13.01 3.96
CA ARG A 536 11.69 13.73 5.15
C ARG A 536 10.30 14.35 4.93
N ASN A 537 9.99 14.73 3.69
CA ASN A 537 8.68 15.23 3.26
C ASN A 537 7.57 14.25 3.64
N GLY A 538 6.38 14.77 3.91
CA GLY A 538 5.23 13.99 4.34
C GLY A 538 5.15 13.76 5.85
N TRP A 539 6.28 13.72 6.56
CA TRP A 539 6.27 13.56 8.02
C TRP A 539 5.56 14.72 8.73
N GLU A 540 5.57 15.93 8.15
CA GLU A 540 4.82 17.06 8.71
C GLU A 540 3.33 16.74 8.91
N VAL A 541 2.74 15.88 8.07
CA VAL A 541 1.36 15.41 8.24
C VAL A 541 1.24 14.57 9.50
N MET A 542 2.14 13.61 9.70
CA MET A 542 2.16 12.76 10.91
C MET A 542 2.43 13.57 12.18
N ALA A 543 3.38 14.50 12.13
CA ALA A 543 3.70 15.39 13.25
C ALA A 543 2.49 16.27 13.64
N LEU A 544 1.75 16.81 12.66
CA LEU A 544 0.53 17.58 12.92
C LEU A 544 -0.55 16.70 13.59
N ARG A 545 -0.75 15.48 13.11
CA ARG A 545 -1.73 14.54 13.68
C ARG A 545 -1.39 14.16 15.13
N TYR A 546 -0.14 13.76 15.39
CA TYR A 546 0.29 13.47 16.77
C TYR A 546 0.20 14.70 17.66
N GLY A 547 0.63 15.87 17.17
CA GLY A 547 0.53 17.14 17.89
C GLY A 547 -0.91 17.49 18.28
N ALA A 548 -1.86 17.29 17.36
CA ALA A 548 -3.28 17.53 17.62
C ALA A 548 -3.82 16.60 18.72
N VAL A 549 -3.55 15.29 18.64
CA VAL A 549 -4.01 14.33 19.65
C VAL A 549 -3.40 14.62 21.02
N ILE A 550 -2.10 14.90 21.09
CA ILE A 550 -1.43 15.25 22.35
C ILE A 550 -1.98 16.55 22.92
N GLY A 551 -2.16 17.58 22.09
CA GLY A 551 -2.76 18.86 22.51
C GLY A 551 -4.17 18.68 23.06
N ARG A 552 -4.99 17.84 22.40
CA ARG A 552 -6.33 17.47 22.89
C ARG A 552 -6.29 16.73 24.22
N LEU A 553 -5.37 15.79 24.41
CA LEU A 553 -5.23 15.10 25.70
C LEU A 553 -4.91 16.07 26.85
N VAL A 554 -4.09 17.09 26.60
CA VAL A 554 -3.79 18.14 27.60
C VAL A 554 -5.04 18.98 27.92
N ASP A 555 -5.85 19.32 26.92
CA ASP A 555 -7.10 20.06 27.13
C ASP A 555 -8.15 19.22 27.89
N VAL A 556 -8.34 17.95 27.51
CA VAL A 556 -9.20 17.01 28.25
C VAL A 556 -8.74 16.88 29.71
N GLN A 557 -7.43 16.83 29.95
CA GLN A 557 -6.88 16.79 31.29
C GLN A 557 -7.29 18.01 32.13
N ASP A 558 -7.21 19.22 31.55
CA ASP A 558 -7.63 20.46 32.21
C ASP A 558 -9.14 20.46 32.51
N ALA A 559 -9.96 20.10 31.53
CA ALA A 559 -11.42 20.02 31.69
C ALA A 559 -11.82 19.09 32.84
N ILE A 560 -11.26 17.87 32.89
CA ILE A 560 -11.55 16.92 33.97
C ILE A 560 -11.09 17.47 35.33
N LYS A 561 -9.90 18.09 35.42
CA LYS A 561 -9.42 18.72 36.68
C LYS A 561 -10.35 19.82 37.15
N ARG A 562 -10.79 20.69 36.26
CA ARG A 562 -11.69 21.79 36.58
C ARG A 562 -13.06 21.28 37.04
N TYR A 563 -13.60 20.24 36.42
CA TYR A 563 -14.81 19.57 36.88
C TYR A 563 -14.65 18.95 38.28
N VAL A 564 -13.57 18.20 38.50
CA VAL A 564 -13.28 17.59 39.81
C VAL A 564 -13.18 18.66 40.91
N ASN A 565 -12.53 19.79 40.63
CA ASN A 565 -12.34 20.92 41.54
C ASN A 565 -13.57 21.83 41.68
N GLY A 566 -14.68 21.57 40.97
CA GLY A 566 -15.89 22.39 41.03
C GLY A 566 -15.79 23.73 40.31
N GLN A 567 -14.84 23.88 39.39
CA GLN A 567 -14.69 25.04 38.50
C GLN A 567 -15.51 24.89 37.21
N LEU A 568 -15.94 23.66 36.89
CA LEU A 568 -16.93 23.35 35.87
C LEU A 568 -18.06 22.56 36.52
N ASP A 569 -19.30 22.88 36.16
CA ASP A 569 -20.49 22.20 36.68
C ASP A 569 -20.69 20.82 36.04
N THR A 570 -20.29 20.68 34.78
CA THR A 570 -20.44 19.46 33.96
C THR A 570 -19.25 19.28 33.01
N LEU A 571 -19.04 18.05 32.55
CA LEU A 571 -18.35 17.73 31.30
C LEU A 571 -19.44 17.46 30.25
N ALA A 572 -19.93 18.52 29.60
CA ALA A 572 -21.13 18.47 28.75
C ALA A 572 -21.04 17.42 27.63
N GLU A 573 -19.83 17.18 27.12
CA GLU A 573 -19.57 16.15 26.12
C GLU A 573 -19.93 14.73 26.59
N LEU A 574 -19.73 14.43 27.88
CA LEU A 574 -20.01 13.13 28.47
C LEU A 574 -21.49 12.98 28.90
N ASP A 575 -22.21 14.09 29.05
CA ASP A 575 -23.66 14.06 29.30
C ASP A 575 -24.41 13.52 28.07
N GLU A 576 -23.91 13.81 26.87
CA GLU A 576 -24.48 13.33 25.61
C GLU A 576 -24.45 11.79 25.54
N PRO A 577 -25.55 11.14 25.11
CA PRO A 577 -25.53 9.70 24.82
C PRO A 577 -24.60 9.41 23.65
N VAL A 578 -23.87 8.29 23.75
CA VAL A 578 -23.02 7.83 22.64
C VAL A 578 -23.94 7.38 21.51
N MET A 579 -23.91 8.11 20.40
CA MET A 579 -24.60 7.75 19.18
C MET A 579 -23.72 6.85 18.31
N ASP A 580 -24.33 6.01 17.47
CA ASP A 580 -23.57 5.35 16.41
C ASP A 580 -23.09 6.43 15.44
N THR A 581 -21.77 6.61 15.43
CA THR A 581 -21.09 7.61 14.61
C THR A 581 -20.36 6.96 13.45
N GLN A 582 -20.79 5.75 13.02
CA GLN A 582 -20.41 5.16 11.74
C GLN A 582 -20.43 6.28 10.68
N ARG A 583 -19.22 6.67 10.27
CA ARG A 583 -19.01 7.94 9.58
C ARG A 583 -19.68 7.87 8.21
N TRP A 584 -20.67 8.74 8.00
CA TRP A 584 -21.06 9.13 6.64
C TRP A 584 -19.99 10.07 6.08
N ARG A 585 -19.73 9.96 4.77
CA ARG A 585 -18.75 10.64 3.90
C ARG A 585 -18.64 12.20 4.02
N ALA A 586 -19.29 12.88 4.97
CA ALA A 586 -19.48 14.33 5.02
C ALA A 586 -19.15 15.05 6.36
N MET A 587 -18.46 14.42 7.32
CA MET A 587 -18.13 15.07 8.61
C MET A 587 -16.97 16.07 8.50
N LYS A 588 -17.20 17.26 7.91
CA LYS A 588 -16.17 18.28 7.63
C LYS A 588 -15.50 18.90 8.86
N GLN A 589 -16.22 19.12 9.96
CA GLN A 589 -15.68 19.82 11.16
C GLN A 589 -15.13 18.87 12.23
N TYR A 590 -15.64 17.64 12.29
CA TYR A 590 -15.19 16.65 13.26
C TYR A 590 -14.07 15.76 12.70
N SER A 591 -13.71 15.86 11.41
CA SER A 591 -12.60 15.13 10.75
C SER A 591 -11.34 15.02 11.65
N PHE A 592 -10.88 16.14 12.20
CA PHE A 592 -9.70 16.25 13.05
C PHE A 592 -9.73 15.47 14.38
N LEU A 593 -10.92 15.09 14.87
CA LEU A 593 -11.11 14.42 16.17
C LEU A 593 -11.24 12.89 16.06
N VAL A 594 -11.21 12.33 14.84
CA VAL A 594 -11.65 10.94 14.60
C VAL A 594 -10.86 10.18 13.54
N SER A 595 -9.71 10.73 13.12
CA SER A 595 -8.95 10.40 11.91
C SER A 595 -9.30 11.33 10.73
N PRO A 596 -8.31 11.91 10.02
CA PRO A 596 -8.53 12.61 8.76
C PRO A 596 -9.18 11.70 7.69
N MET A 597 -9.75 12.33 6.65
CA MET A 597 -10.63 11.66 5.68
C MET A 597 -9.87 10.72 4.73
N PHE A 598 -10.58 9.66 4.35
CA PHE A 598 -10.32 8.82 3.19
C PHE A 598 -10.97 9.49 1.97
N GLU A 599 -10.16 9.89 1.00
CA GLU A 599 -10.59 9.97 -0.39
C GLU A 599 -9.87 8.79 -1.07
N ILE A 600 -10.66 7.79 -1.43
CA ILE A 600 -10.39 6.93 -2.57
C ILE A 600 -11.25 7.55 -3.67
#